data_AF-A0A6N4H4K0-F1
#
_entry.id   AF-A0A6N4H4K0-F1
#
_cell.length_a   1.000
_cell.length_b   1.000
_cell.length_c   1.000
_cell.angle_alpha   90.00
_cell.angle_beta   90.00
_cell.angle_gamma   90.00
#
_symmetry.space_group_name_H-M   'P 1'
#
loop_
_entity.id
_entity.type
_entity.pdbx_description
1 polymer ?
#
loop_
_entity_poly.entity_id
_entity_poly.type
_entity_poly.pdbx_seq_one_letter_code
_entity_poly.pdbx_strand_id
1 'polypeptide(L)'
;MDKLFKLLLAAAAALFFTGCYSDYLNPGPARVYTRADFEAKGLEYISVGELKARFRAENAGMNDGTVASWTVDEPLFTSGKVISTDRFGNVYKSVYLYDEASESAIELKLNTGNYLFHPVGQIVYVDLEGLVLGNYRGMVSIGTTSYNASYSNDNIESKIMQDEHIFSGEQQPMLKSDTLVVTRDNYLTVLSDDDLGRLVRFEGVESRFGTAPWGYKNTFPNYFANSISYDVNSPGWEDIDQWATWATMRMLPGTNADTFFYGSAWFTYDAQAAGTGTNAAPGNYVVRTSGYSQFRDNKIPVSGSVVDLTAIYTKFTNGSGNYATYQLTLNTDRDVVVK
;
A
#
# COMPACT_ATOMS: atom_id res chain seq x y z
N MET A 1 -8.60 -17.83 -69.59
CA MET A 1 -8.71 -17.42 -68.16
C MET A 1 -8.28 -15.98 -68.06
N ASP A 2 -9.29 -15.12 -68.12
CA ASP A 2 -9.20 -13.71 -68.48
C ASP A 2 -8.47 -12.86 -67.46
N LYS A 3 -7.82 -11.79 -67.95
CA LYS A 3 -7.22 -10.73 -67.10
C LYS A 3 -8.20 -10.21 -66.04
N LEU A 4 -9.51 -10.26 -66.33
CA LEU A 4 -10.59 -9.93 -65.42
C LEU A 4 -10.60 -10.82 -64.16
N PHE A 5 -10.37 -12.12 -64.30
CA PHE A 5 -10.35 -13.06 -63.17
C PHE A 5 -9.14 -12.82 -62.26
N LYS A 6 -7.99 -12.46 -62.84
CA LYS A 6 -6.78 -12.09 -62.07
C LYS A 6 -6.96 -10.77 -61.32
N LEU A 7 -7.65 -9.80 -61.93
CA LEU A 7 -8.00 -8.52 -61.30
C LEU A 7 -8.99 -8.71 -60.15
N LEU A 8 -10.00 -9.57 -60.32
CA LEU A 8 -10.96 -9.90 -59.26
C LEU A 8 -10.30 -10.65 -58.10
N LEU A 9 -9.36 -11.56 -58.38
CA LEU A 9 -8.60 -12.27 -57.34
C LEU A 9 -7.67 -11.32 -56.55
N ALA A 10 -7.04 -10.36 -57.24
CA ALA A 10 -6.22 -9.34 -56.59
C ALA A 10 -7.05 -8.36 -55.75
N ALA A 11 -8.24 -7.98 -56.22
CA ALA A 11 -9.17 -7.14 -55.45
C ALA A 11 -9.74 -7.87 -54.23
N ALA A 12 -10.06 -9.17 -54.36
CA ALA A 12 -10.49 -10.00 -53.23
C ALA A 12 -9.37 -10.16 -52.20
N ALA A 13 -8.12 -10.40 -52.63
CA ALA A 13 -6.97 -10.48 -51.73
C ALA A 13 -6.71 -9.15 -51.00
N ALA A 14 -6.87 -8.00 -51.68
CA ALA A 14 -6.74 -6.68 -51.07
C ALA A 14 -7.82 -6.41 -50.00
N LEU A 15 -9.02 -6.96 -50.15
CA LEU A 15 -10.11 -6.89 -49.16
C LEU A 15 -9.89 -7.82 -47.95
N PHE A 16 -9.01 -8.82 -48.04
CA PHE A 16 -8.61 -9.65 -46.88
C PHE A 16 -7.50 -9.03 -46.03
N PHE A 17 -6.79 -8.01 -46.53
CA PHE A 17 -5.79 -7.25 -45.77
C PHE A 17 -6.36 -6.03 -45.03
N THR A 18 -7.67 -5.76 -45.13
CA THR A 18 -8.34 -4.70 -44.37
C THR A 18 -8.94 -5.18 -43.04
N GLY A 19 -8.76 -6.46 -42.70
CA GLY A 19 -9.20 -7.01 -41.42
C GLY A 19 -8.19 -6.71 -40.29
N CYS A 20 -8.66 -6.01 -39.26
CA CYS A 20 -8.01 -5.76 -37.96
C CYS A 20 -7.11 -4.52 -37.83
N TYR A 21 -7.53 -3.36 -38.35
CA TYR A 21 -6.87 -2.07 -38.05
C TYR A 21 -7.79 -1.02 -37.39
N SER A 22 -8.98 -1.41 -36.91
CA SER A 22 -10.02 -0.47 -36.43
C SER A 22 -10.09 -0.27 -34.91
N ASP A 23 -9.53 -1.18 -34.11
CA ASP A 23 -9.79 -1.21 -32.65
C ASP A 23 -8.74 -0.52 -31.77
N TYR A 24 -7.67 0.04 -32.35
CA TYR A 24 -6.68 0.80 -31.56
C TYR A 24 -7.22 2.15 -31.08
N LEU A 25 -8.10 2.78 -31.86
CA LEU A 25 -8.62 4.11 -31.56
C LEU A 25 -9.89 4.09 -30.70
N ASN A 26 -10.51 2.91 -30.56
CA ASN A 26 -11.73 2.76 -29.78
C ASN A 26 -11.78 1.35 -29.16
N PRO A 27 -10.87 1.05 -28.21
CA PRO A 27 -10.88 -0.24 -27.54
C PRO A 27 -12.25 -0.45 -26.88
N GLY A 28 -12.79 -1.66 -27.02
CA GLY A 28 -14.02 -2.04 -26.33
C GLY A 28 -13.91 -1.85 -24.81
N PRO A 29 -15.04 -1.79 -24.09
CA PRO A 29 -15.02 -1.70 -22.62
C PRO A 29 -14.16 -2.82 -22.03
N ALA A 30 -13.35 -2.49 -21.02
CA ALA A 30 -12.58 -3.51 -20.31
C ALA A 30 -13.51 -4.59 -19.76
N ARG A 31 -13.08 -5.87 -19.86
CA ARG A 31 -13.84 -6.98 -19.28
C ARG A 31 -13.95 -6.79 -17.78
N VAL A 32 -15.17 -6.92 -17.28
CA VAL A 32 -15.49 -6.92 -15.85
C VAL A 32 -15.54 -8.38 -15.39
N TYR A 33 -14.62 -8.77 -14.52
CA TYR A 33 -14.55 -10.12 -13.97
C TYR A 33 -15.46 -10.29 -12.76
N THR A 34 -15.91 -11.53 -12.56
CA THR A 34 -16.74 -11.96 -11.44
C THR A 34 -16.15 -13.20 -10.79
N ARG A 35 -16.56 -13.50 -9.56
CA ARG A 35 -16.19 -14.73 -8.86
C ARG A 35 -16.44 -16.00 -9.71
N ALA A 36 -17.55 -16.04 -10.44
CA ALA A 36 -17.93 -17.18 -11.28
C ALA A 36 -16.92 -17.45 -12.41
N ASP A 37 -16.20 -16.43 -12.89
CA ASP A 37 -15.17 -16.60 -13.92
C ASP A 37 -13.98 -17.45 -13.41
N PHE A 38 -13.67 -17.37 -12.11
CA PHE A 38 -12.57 -18.12 -11.47
C PHE A 38 -13.02 -19.51 -11.05
N GLU A 39 -14.23 -19.63 -10.50
CA GLU A 39 -14.84 -20.92 -10.18
C GLU A 39 -15.00 -21.79 -11.44
N ALA A 40 -15.35 -21.20 -12.59
CA ALA A 40 -15.44 -21.90 -13.87
C ALA A 40 -14.08 -22.40 -14.40
N LYS A 41 -12.97 -21.80 -13.95
CA LYS A 41 -11.60 -22.28 -14.22
C LYS A 41 -11.16 -23.38 -13.24
N GLY A 42 -11.97 -23.68 -12.22
CA GLY A 42 -11.66 -24.67 -11.18
C GLY A 42 -10.85 -24.11 -10.01
N LEU A 43 -10.75 -22.79 -9.86
CA LEU A 43 -10.09 -22.19 -8.71
C LEU A 43 -11.03 -22.10 -7.51
N GLU A 44 -10.48 -22.29 -6.32
CA GLU A 44 -11.21 -22.19 -5.06
C GLU A 44 -10.98 -20.82 -4.40
N TYR A 45 -12.06 -20.20 -3.91
CA TYR A 45 -11.96 -18.91 -3.23
C TYR A 45 -11.39 -19.06 -1.83
N ILE A 46 -10.42 -18.22 -1.49
CA ILE A 46 -9.90 -18.03 -0.13
C ILE A 46 -10.05 -16.56 0.29
N SER A 47 -10.64 -16.33 1.46
CA SER A 47 -10.73 -14.98 2.03
C SER A 47 -9.35 -14.44 2.39
N VAL A 48 -9.18 -13.12 2.39
CA VAL A 48 -7.90 -12.50 2.77
C VAL A 48 -7.52 -12.85 4.21
N GLY A 49 -8.48 -12.90 5.12
CA GLY A 49 -8.25 -13.29 6.51
C GLY A 49 -7.74 -14.73 6.63
N GLU A 50 -8.36 -15.68 5.92
CA GLU A 50 -7.89 -17.06 5.90
C GLU A 50 -6.54 -17.21 5.21
N LEU A 51 -6.30 -16.49 4.11
CA LEU A 51 -5.03 -16.49 3.40
C LEU A 51 -3.88 -16.01 4.30
N LYS A 52 -4.08 -14.91 5.05
CA LYS A 52 -3.12 -14.43 6.07
C LYS A 52 -2.94 -15.47 7.18
N ALA A 53 -4.01 -16.16 7.60
CA ALA A 53 -3.91 -17.20 8.63
C ALA A 53 -3.10 -18.42 8.16
N ARG A 54 -3.30 -18.89 6.92
CA ARG A 54 -2.51 -19.99 6.33
C ARG A 54 -1.04 -19.61 6.24
N PHE A 55 -0.72 -18.41 5.74
CA PHE A 55 0.66 -17.91 5.72
C PHE A 55 1.32 -17.97 7.11
N ARG A 56 0.60 -17.54 8.16
CA ARG A 56 1.09 -17.57 9.53
C ARG A 56 1.30 -18.98 10.08
N ALA A 57 0.48 -19.94 9.66
CA ALA A 57 0.58 -21.33 10.05
C ALA A 57 1.79 -22.00 9.39
N GLU A 58 2.00 -21.78 8.08
CA GLU A 58 3.16 -22.27 7.33
C GLU A 58 4.48 -21.69 7.86
N ASN A 59 4.43 -20.47 8.42
CA ASN A 59 5.60 -19.74 8.91
C ASN A 59 5.54 -19.51 10.44
N ALA A 60 5.12 -20.53 11.19
CA ALA A 60 4.97 -20.46 12.64
C ALA A 60 6.26 -19.95 13.31
N GLY A 61 6.15 -18.89 14.11
CA GLY A 61 7.27 -18.26 14.81
C GLY A 61 8.05 -17.21 14.01
N MET A 62 7.71 -16.96 12.74
CA MET A 62 8.35 -15.94 11.90
C MET A 62 7.47 -14.71 11.63
N ASN A 63 6.26 -14.67 12.16
CA ASN A 63 5.25 -13.65 11.86
C ASN A 63 5.63 -12.24 12.37
N ASP A 64 6.53 -12.17 13.35
CA ASP A 64 7.00 -10.91 13.93
C ASP A 64 8.19 -10.33 13.15
N GLY A 65 8.27 -10.50 11.84
CA GLY A 65 9.23 -9.76 11.00
C GLY A 65 10.56 -10.46 10.71
N THR A 66 10.77 -11.69 11.18
CA THR A 66 11.75 -12.59 10.54
C THR A 66 11.28 -12.84 9.11
N VAL A 67 12.16 -12.68 8.11
CA VAL A 67 11.79 -12.87 6.70
C VAL A 67 11.24 -14.28 6.47
N ALA A 68 10.03 -14.34 5.95
CA ALA A 68 9.27 -15.55 5.66
C ALA A 68 8.47 -15.40 4.38
N SER A 69 8.40 -16.47 3.60
CA SER A 69 7.78 -16.51 2.28
C SER A 69 7.02 -17.82 2.11
N TRP A 70 5.88 -17.78 1.42
CA TRP A 70 5.10 -18.96 1.09
C TRP A 70 4.56 -18.84 -0.34
N THR A 71 4.95 -19.78 -1.18
CA THR A 71 4.40 -19.92 -2.54
C THR A 71 3.07 -20.67 -2.45
N VAL A 72 2.05 -20.14 -3.12
CA VAL A 72 0.76 -20.82 -3.21
C VAL A 72 0.79 -21.74 -4.42
N ASP A 73 0.80 -23.05 -4.20
CA ASP A 73 0.82 -24.05 -5.28
C ASP A 73 -0.59 -24.53 -5.62
N GLU A 74 -1.56 -24.28 -4.75
CA GLU A 74 -2.95 -24.66 -4.94
C GLU A 74 -3.68 -23.70 -5.89
N PRO A 75 -4.70 -24.18 -6.64
CA PRO A 75 -5.50 -23.35 -7.54
C PRO A 75 -6.48 -22.48 -6.74
N LEU A 76 -5.95 -21.47 -6.05
CA LEU A 76 -6.69 -20.56 -5.20
C LEU A 76 -6.84 -19.19 -5.84
N PHE A 77 -7.91 -18.49 -5.51
CA PHE A 77 -8.04 -17.07 -5.79
C PHE A 77 -8.59 -16.32 -4.59
N THR A 78 -8.19 -15.06 -4.47
CA THR A 78 -8.76 -14.13 -3.49
C THR A 78 -9.28 -12.88 -4.20
N SER A 79 -9.99 -12.04 -3.46
CA SER A 79 -10.51 -10.79 -4.02
C SER A 79 -10.67 -9.73 -2.94
N GLY A 80 -10.56 -8.48 -3.34
CA GLY A 80 -10.91 -7.37 -2.46
C GLY A 80 -11.15 -6.07 -3.22
N LYS A 81 -11.78 -5.13 -2.54
CA LYS A 81 -12.02 -3.77 -3.02
C LYS A 81 -10.78 -2.93 -2.79
N VAL A 82 -10.33 -2.19 -3.81
CA VAL A 82 -9.16 -1.31 -3.69
C VAL A 82 -9.47 -0.14 -2.75
N ILE A 83 -8.65 0.03 -1.70
CA ILE A 83 -8.80 1.09 -0.69
C ILE A 83 -7.66 2.12 -0.69
N SER A 84 -6.69 1.95 -1.59
CA SER A 84 -5.51 2.81 -1.70
C SER A 84 -5.35 3.40 -3.10
N THR A 85 -4.55 4.45 -3.22
CA THR A 85 -4.15 5.01 -4.52
C THR A 85 -2.70 5.48 -4.52
N ASP A 86 -1.96 5.13 -5.57
CA ASP A 86 -0.61 5.62 -5.83
C ASP A 86 -0.59 6.93 -6.63
N ARG A 87 -1.75 7.52 -6.94
CA ARG A 87 -1.90 8.76 -7.73
C ARG A 87 -1.04 9.91 -7.23
N PHE A 88 -0.87 10.01 -5.91
CA PHE A 88 -0.13 11.09 -5.26
C PHE A 88 1.29 10.70 -4.85
N GLY A 89 1.74 9.47 -5.16
CA GLY A 89 3.12 9.02 -4.98
C GLY A 89 3.53 8.68 -3.54
N ASN A 90 2.59 8.57 -2.61
CA ASN A 90 2.89 8.10 -1.25
C ASN A 90 2.75 6.58 -1.11
N VAL A 91 1.62 6.02 -1.54
CA VAL A 91 1.54 4.58 -1.86
C VAL A 91 2.35 4.37 -3.15
N TYR A 92 3.22 3.36 -3.17
CA TYR A 92 4.15 3.15 -4.28
C TYR A 92 4.23 1.67 -4.64
N LYS A 93 4.05 1.36 -5.92
CA LYS A 93 4.11 0.00 -6.47
C LYS A 93 3.21 -1.03 -5.77
N SER A 94 2.14 -0.57 -5.14
CA SER A 94 1.22 -1.45 -4.42
C SER A 94 -0.21 -0.95 -4.55
N VAL A 95 -1.15 -1.87 -4.36
CA VAL A 95 -2.55 -1.58 -4.02
C VAL A 95 -2.93 -2.36 -2.77
N TYR A 96 -3.79 -1.78 -1.93
CA TYR A 96 -4.35 -2.46 -0.77
C TYR A 96 -5.77 -2.90 -1.10
N LEU A 97 -6.03 -4.19 -0.90
CA LEU A 97 -7.32 -4.83 -1.18
C LEU A 97 -8.01 -5.12 0.14
N TYR A 98 -9.23 -4.61 0.32
CA TYR A 98 -10.10 -4.89 1.45
C TYR A 98 -11.10 -6.00 1.08
N ASP A 99 -11.04 -7.10 1.82
CA ASP A 99 -12.01 -8.18 1.74
C ASP A 99 -13.07 -8.00 2.82
N GLU A 100 -14.29 -7.66 2.38
CA GLU A 100 -15.44 -7.46 3.25
C GLU A 100 -15.84 -8.74 3.99
N ALA A 101 -15.66 -9.92 3.37
CA ALA A 101 -16.12 -11.19 3.96
C ALA A 101 -15.34 -11.57 5.23
N SER A 102 -14.05 -11.22 5.29
CA SER A 102 -13.19 -11.47 6.44
C SER A 102 -12.79 -10.20 7.20
N GLU A 103 -13.36 -9.05 6.84
CA GLU A 103 -13.00 -7.71 7.34
C GLU A 103 -11.47 -7.47 7.39
N SER A 104 -10.74 -8.03 6.44
CA SER A 104 -9.28 -8.05 6.41
C SER A 104 -8.77 -7.38 5.15
N ALA A 105 -7.54 -6.89 5.17
CA ALA A 105 -6.91 -6.32 4.00
C ALA A 105 -5.50 -6.86 3.80
N ILE A 106 -5.04 -6.76 2.55
CA ILE A 106 -3.72 -7.23 2.14
C ILE A 106 -3.10 -6.28 1.12
N GLU A 107 -1.79 -6.10 1.21
CA GLU A 107 -1.01 -5.41 0.19
C GLU A 107 -0.78 -6.34 -1.00
N LEU A 108 -1.11 -5.88 -2.20
CA LEU A 108 -0.76 -6.51 -3.47
C LEU A 108 0.34 -5.68 -4.14
N LYS A 109 1.53 -6.26 -4.28
CA LYS A 109 2.71 -5.61 -4.84
C LYS A 109 2.70 -5.69 -6.37
N LEU A 110 2.51 -4.55 -7.01
CA LEU A 110 2.39 -4.38 -8.47
C LEU A 110 3.49 -3.44 -9.00
N ASN A 111 3.19 -2.72 -10.07
CA ASN A 111 4.01 -1.65 -10.63
C ASN A 111 3.41 -0.27 -10.26
N THR A 112 3.93 0.82 -10.83
CA THR A 112 3.38 2.17 -10.68
C THR A 112 2.22 2.43 -11.64
N GLY A 113 1.39 3.42 -11.33
CA GLY A 113 0.26 3.82 -12.17
C GLY A 113 -1.01 3.01 -11.89
N ASN A 114 -1.07 2.33 -10.75
CA ASN A 114 -2.18 1.45 -10.39
C ASN A 114 -3.51 2.20 -10.32
N TYR A 115 -3.50 3.48 -9.92
CA TYR A 115 -4.70 4.33 -9.87
C TYR A 115 -5.45 4.45 -11.21
N LEU A 116 -4.81 4.15 -12.35
CA LEU A 116 -5.43 4.16 -13.67
C LEU A 116 -6.13 2.83 -14.00
N PHE A 117 -5.62 1.71 -13.48
CA PHE A 117 -6.06 0.35 -13.83
C PHE A 117 -6.91 -0.30 -12.73
N HIS A 118 -6.64 0.07 -11.48
CA HIS A 118 -7.27 -0.41 -10.26
C HIS A 118 -7.59 0.79 -9.36
N PRO A 119 -8.51 1.69 -9.77
CA PRO A 119 -8.87 2.86 -8.96
C PRO A 119 -9.54 2.44 -7.64
N VAL A 120 -9.55 3.34 -6.66
CA VAL A 120 -10.26 3.13 -5.38
C VAL A 120 -11.72 2.72 -5.64
N GLY A 121 -12.18 1.68 -4.95
CA GLY A 121 -13.51 1.08 -5.13
C GLY A 121 -13.58 -0.04 -6.18
N GLN A 122 -12.53 -0.24 -6.98
CA GLN A 122 -12.44 -1.35 -7.93
C GLN A 122 -12.34 -2.68 -7.18
N ILE A 123 -13.22 -3.65 -7.46
CA ILE A 123 -12.98 -5.03 -7.05
C ILE A 123 -11.84 -5.57 -7.90
N VAL A 124 -10.86 -6.20 -7.26
CA VAL A 124 -9.74 -6.90 -7.92
C VAL A 124 -9.75 -8.34 -7.46
N TYR A 125 -9.73 -9.27 -8.41
CA TYR A 125 -9.50 -10.68 -8.19
C TYR A 125 -8.03 -11.01 -8.45
N VAL A 126 -7.46 -11.84 -7.60
CA VAL A 126 -6.06 -12.29 -7.67
C VAL A 126 -6.06 -13.80 -7.77
N ASP A 127 -5.64 -14.33 -8.91
CA ASP A 127 -5.27 -15.73 -9.07
C ASP A 127 -3.94 -15.96 -8.34
N LEU A 128 -3.95 -16.82 -7.33
CA LEU A 128 -2.83 -16.96 -6.39
C LEU A 128 -1.84 -18.04 -6.81
N GLU A 129 -2.20 -18.95 -7.70
CA GLU A 129 -1.36 -20.10 -8.05
C GLU A 129 -0.01 -19.62 -8.63
N GLY A 130 1.10 -19.98 -7.99
CA GLY A 130 2.45 -19.54 -8.36
C GLY A 130 2.85 -18.15 -7.85
N LEU A 131 1.97 -17.41 -7.18
CA LEU A 131 2.33 -16.17 -6.48
C LEU A 131 2.92 -16.46 -5.08
N VAL A 132 3.59 -15.46 -4.51
CA VAL A 132 4.31 -15.59 -3.24
C VAL A 132 3.77 -14.60 -2.21
N LEU A 133 3.29 -15.14 -1.09
CA LEU A 133 3.05 -14.37 0.11
C LEU A 133 4.36 -14.11 0.84
N GLY A 134 4.54 -12.89 1.34
CA GLY A 134 5.74 -12.51 2.09
C GLY A 134 5.43 -11.49 3.19
N ASN A 135 6.16 -11.55 4.30
CA ASN A 135 5.92 -10.75 5.50
C ASN A 135 6.89 -9.56 5.69
N TYR A 136 7.13 -8.75 4.66
CA TYR A 136 8.14 -7.69 4.75
C TYR A 136 7.88 -6.76 5.94
N ARG A 137 8.83 -6.72 6.88
CA ARG A 137 8.77 -5.90 8.12
C ARG A 137 7.54 -6.14 9.00
N GLY A 138 6.90 -7.31 8.88
CA GLY A 138 5.69 -7.69 9.62
C GLY A 138 4.39 -7.42 8.87
N MET A 139 4.45 -6.95 7.61
CA MET A 139 3.30 -6.80 6.72
C MET A 139 3.23 -7.98 5.76
N VAL A 140 2.15 -8.77 5.83
CA VAL A 140 1.88 -9.82 4.84
C VAL A 140 1.38 -9.18 3.55
N SER A 141 2.02 -9.51 2.43
CA SER A 141 1.67 -9.02 1.10
C SER A 141 1.69 -10.15 0.08
N ILE A 142 1.02 -9.96 -1.05
CA ILE A 142 1.08 -10.83 -2.23
C ILE A 142 2.05 -10.20 -3.24
N GLY A 143 2.93 -11.02 -3.82
CA GLY A 143 3.92 -10.60 -4.80
C GLY A 143 4.45 -11.79 -5.61
N THR A 144 5.66 -11.65 -6.14
CA THR A 144 6.39 -12.75 -6.80
C THR A 144 7.63 -13.14 -6.00
N THR A 145 8.35 -14.16 -6.47
CA THR A 145 9.60 -14.62 -5.83
C THR A 145 10.63 -13.49 -5.81
N SER A 146 11.25 -13.25 -4.65
CA SER A 146 12.36 -12.30 -4.56
C SER A 146 13.71 -12.97 -4.80
N TYR A 147 14.58 -12.28 -5.54
CA TYR A 147 15.98 -12.67 -5.69
C TYR A 147 16.89 -12.13 -4.58
N ASN A 148 16.35 -11.32 -3.66
CA ASN A 148 17.08 -10.78 -2.53
C ASN A 148 16.52 -11.36 -1.23
N ALA A 149 17.33 -12.15 -0.53
CA ALA A 149 16.94 -12.83 0.72
C ALA A 149 16.53 -11.89 1.87
N SER A 150 16.76 -10.58 1.75
CA SER A 150 16.27 -9.57 2.71
C SER A 150 14.80 -9.19 2.49
N TYR A 151 14.20 -9.61 1.38
CA TYR A 151 12.82 -9.32 1.01
C TYR A 151 12.02 -10.62 0.90
N SER A 152 10.89 -10.66 1.60
CA SER A 152 10.01 -11.82 1.66
C SER A 152 9.29 -12.12 0.33
N ASN A 153 9.16 -11.12 -0.55
CA ASN A 153 8.63 -11.24 -1.91
C ASN A 153 8.97 -9.96 -2.69
N ASP A 154 8.82 -10.03 -4.01
CA ASP A 154 9.06 -8.92 -4.95
C ASP A 154 7.76 -8.45 -5.60
N ASN A 155 7.85 -7.35 -6.33
CA ASN A 155 6.75 -6.75 -7.09
C ASN A 155 6.38 -7.56 -8.34
N ILE A 156 5.09 -7.70 -8.62
CA ILE A 156 4.59 -8.27 -9.88
C ILE A 156 4.68 -7.18 -10.97
N GLU A 157 5.88 -6.89 -11.46
CA GLU A 157 6.11 -5.79 -12.41
C GLU A 157 5.83 -6.17 -13.88
N SER A 158 5.99 -7.45 -14.21
CA SER A 158 5.76 -7.97 -15.56
C SER A 158 4.29 -7.86 -15.92
N LYS A 159 3.99 -7.16 -17.02
CA LYS A 159 2.62 -7.06 -17.53
C LYS A 159 2.02 -8.43 -17.87
N ILE A 160 2.84 -9.37 -18.31
CA ILE A 160 2.42 -10.75 -18.60
C ILE A 160 1.92 -11.43 -17.32
N MET A 161 2.70 -11.37 -16.24
CA MET A 161 2.26 -11.92 -14.95
C MET A 161 1.04 -11.17 -14.40
N GLN A 162 0.97 -9.84 -14.56
CA GLN A 162 -0.24 -9.11 -14.16
C GLN A 162 -1.48 -9.56 -14.96
N ASP A 163 -1.35 -9.83 -16.26
CA ASP A 163 -2.46 -10.32 -17.08
C ASP A 163 -2.87 -11.76 -16.77
N GLU A 164 -1.94 -12.56 -16.25
CA GLU A 164 -2.18 -13.92 -15.79
C GLU A 164 -2.84 -13.96 -14.41
N HIS A 165 -2.53 -13.00 -13.53
CA HIS A 165 -2.92 -13.07 -12.12
C HIS A 165 -3.92 -12.01 -11.64
N ILE A 166 -3.97 -10.82 -12.25
CA ILE A 166 -4.67 -9.65 -11.69
C ILE A 166 -5.81 -9.23 -12.60
N PHE A 167 -7.05 -9.30 -12.08
CA PHE A 167 -8.24 -9.12 -12.88
C PHE A 167 -9.21 -8.10 -12.25
N SER A 168 -9.51 -7.03 -12.98
CA SER A 168 -10.46 -6.01 -12.52
C SER A 168 -11.91 -6.49 -12.64
N GLY A 169 -12.62 -6.48 -11.52
CA GLY A 169 -14.05 -6.76 -11.41
C GLY A 169 -14.93 -5.52 -11.54
N GLU A 170 -16.02 -5.48 -10.78
CA GLU A 170 -16.93 -4.33 -10.75
C GLU A 170 -16.32 -3.14 -10.01
N GLN A 171 -16.57 -1.92 -10.51
CA GLN A 171 -16.26 -0.69 -9.79
C GLN A 171 -17.38 -0.35 -8.81
N GLN A 172 -17.06 -0.24 -7.52
CA GLN A 172 -18.03 0.04 -6.46
C GLN A 172 -17.72 1.38 -5.76
N PRO A 173 -18.72 2.04 -5.17
CA PRO A 173 -18.47 3.19 -4.29
C PRO A 173 -17.81 2.75 -2.98
N MET A 174 -17.02 3.64 -2.39
CA MET A 174 -16.54 3.46 -1.01
C MET A 174 -17.69 3.66 -0.03
N LEU A 175 -17.86 2.72 0.89
CA LEU A 175 -18.84 2.73 1.96
C LEU A 175 -18.15 3.09 3.29
N LYS A 176 -18.93 3.62 4.25
CA LYS A 176 -18.40 3.89 5.60
C LYS A 176 -17.92 2.61 6.30
N SER A 177 -18.57 1.48 6.03
CA SER A 177 -18.21 0.16 6.57
C SER A 177 -16.85 -0.36 6.06
N ASP A 178 -16.31 0.20 4.98
CA ASP A 178 -14.98 -0.17 4.46
C ASP A 178 -13.84 0.40 5.31
N THR A 179 -14.17 1.34 6.20
CA THR A 179 -13.20 2.05 7.03
C THR A 179 -13.42 1.70 8.49
N LEU A 180 -12.40 1.13 9.12
CA LEU A 180 -12.42 0.91 10.57
C LEU A 180 -12.26 2.25 11.30
N VAL A 181 -13.09 2.51 12.31
CA VAL A 181 -13.05 3.77 13.07
C VAL A 181 -12.41 3.56 14.43
N VAL A 182 -11.39 4.36 14.70
CA VAL A 182 -10.63 4.40 15.95
C VAL A 182 -10.89 5.75 16.63
N THR A 183 -11.14 5.70 17.92
CA THR A 183 -11.48 6.87 18.75
C THR A 183 -10.71 6.81 20.06
N ARG A 184 -10.77 7.90 20.83
CA ARG A 184 -10.20 7.95 22.19
C ARG A 184 -10.77 6.88 23.12
N ASP A 185 -11.98 6.38 22.86
CA ASP A 185 -12.65 5.43 23.74
C ASP A 185 -12.30 3.96 23.43
N ASN A 186 -11.81 3.65 22.23
CA ASN A 186 -11.59 2.27 21.78
C ASN A 186 -10.16 1.95 21.30
N TYR A 187 -9.27 2.94 21.17
CA TYR A 187 -7.95 2.76 20.54
C TYR A 187 -7.06 1.68 21.19
N LEU A 188 -7.31 1.35 22.46
CA LEU A 188 -6.55 0.32 23.19
C LEU A 188 -6.87 -1.11 22.74
N THR A 189 -8.05 -1.34 22.14
CA THR A 189 -8.55 -2.70 21.88
C THR A 189 -9.05 -2.90 20.46
N VAL A 190 -9.37 -1.83 19.73
CA VAL A 190 -10.00 -1.92 18.40
C VAL A 190 -9.03 -2.32 17.30
N LEU A 191 -7.72 -2.07 17.46
CA LEU A 191 -6.70 -2.42 16.47
C LEU A 191 -5.84 -3.58 16.94
N SER A 192 -5.53 -4.46 16.01
CA SER A 192 -4.61 -5.58 16.17
C SER A 192 -3.75 -5.76 14.90
N ASP A 193 -2.88 -6.77 14.90
CA ASP A 193 -2.10 -7.12 13.71
C ASP A 193 -2.96 -7.72 12.58
N ASP A 194 -4.18 -8.18 12.87
CA ASP A 194 -5.13 -8.63 11.84
C ASP A 194 -5.64 -7.47 10.98
N ASP A 195 -5.69 -6.26 11.56
CA ASP A 195 -6.12 -5.03 10.87
C ASP A 195 -5.05 -4.42 9.96
N LEU A 196 -3.83 -4.98 9.94
CA LEU A 196 -2.76 -4.51 9.07
C LEU A 196 -3.18 -4.60 7.59
N GLY A 197 -3.03 -3.48 6.89
CA GLY A 197 -3.44 -3.24 5.51
C GLY A 197 -4.79 -2.55 5.37
N ARG A 198 -5.59 -2.44 6.44
CA ARG A 198 -6.95 -1.85 6.36
C ARG A 198 -6.89 -0.33 6.25
N LEU A 199 -7.94 0.24 5.67
CA LEU A 199 -8.21 1.67 5.73
C LEU A 199 -8.83 1.98 7.10
N VAL A 200 -8.19 2.87 7.84
CA VAL A 200 -8.57 3.20 9.21
C VAL A 200 -8.75 4.71 9.33
N ARG A 201 -9.85 5.13 9.93
CA ARG A 201 -10.09 6.52 10.34
C ARG A 201 -9.88 6.66 11.84
N PHE A 202 -8.86 7.43 12.19
CA PHE A 202 -8.56 7.87 13.53
C PHE A 202 -9.29 9.18 13.78
N GLU A 203 -10.15 9.22 14.78
CA GLU A 203 -10.88 10.42 15.17
C GLU A 203 -10.24 11.06 16.40
N GLY A 204 -9.85 12.33 16.29
CA GLY A 204 -9.35 13.13 17.41
C GLY A 204 -7.98 12.75 17.97
N VAL A 205 -7.03 12.38 17.11
CA VAL A 205 -5.61 12.21 17.51
C VAL A 205 -4.90 13.56 17.57
N GLU A 206 -3.98 13.75 18.52
CA GLU A 206 -3.15 14.94 18.64
C GLU A 206 -1.88 14.80 17.78
N SER A 207 -1.58 15.80 16.94
CA SER A 207 -0.25 15.94 16.32
C SER A 207 0.78 16.32 17.37
N ARG A 208 1.89 15.59 17.46
CA ARG A 208 2.86 15.75 18.54
C ARG A 208 4.28 15.89 18.02
N PHE A 209 4.92 17.01 18.34
CA PHE A 209 6.35 17.21 18.11
C PHE A 209 7.13 16.88 19.40
N GLY A 210 8.36 16.41 19.23
CA GLY A 210 9.26 15.98 20.30
C GLY A 210 9.64 14.51 20.22
N THR A 211 10.35 14.05 21.26
CA THR A 211 10.91 12.70 21.35
C THR A 211 9.87 11.72 21.88
N ALA A 212 9.62 10.65 21.13
CA ALA A 212 8.74 9.58 21.56
C ALA A 212 9.35 8.77 22.74
N PRO A 213 8.57 8.39 23.76
CA PRO A 213 9.06 7.57 24.88
C PRO A 213 9.12 6.06 24.55
N TRP A 214 8.90 5.68 23.29
CA TRP A 214 8.76 4.29 22.83
C TRP A 214 9.56 4.05 21.53
N GLY A 215 9.62 2.80 21.07
CA GLY A 215 10.33 2.48 19.83
C GLY A 215 11.82 2.81 19.93
N TYR A 216 12.37 3.35 18.83
CA TYR A 216 13.73 3.87 18.75
C TYR A 216 13.93 5.22 19.47
N LYS A 217 12.92 5.73 20.18
CA LYS A 217 12.91 7.07 20.78
C LYS A 217 13.24 8.16 19.75
N ASN A 218 12.63 8.05 18.57
CA ASN A 218 12.79 9.04 17.51
C ASN A 218 12.21 10.38 17.96
N THR A 219 12.82 11.47 17.48
CA THR A 219 12.28 12.82 17.62
C THR A 219 11.50 13.19 16.37
N PHE A 220 10.26 13.65 16.55
CA PHE A 220 9.36 14.04 15.48
C PHE A 220 9.12 15.57 15.48
N PRO A 221 8.89 16.19 14.31
CA PRO A 221 8.90 15.55 13.00
C PRO A 221 10.34 15.19 12.57
N ASN A 222 10.45 14.13 11.79
CA ASN A 222 11.73 13.54 11.38
C ASN A 222 11.80 13.43 9.86
N TYR A 223 12.99 13.66 9.29
CA TYR A 223 13.25 13.56 7.86
C TYR A 223 14.39 12.57 7.61
N PHE A 224 14.12 11.54 6.81
CA PHE A 224 15.06 10.45 6.55
C PHE A 224 15.49 10.43 5.08
N ALA A 225 16.80 10.43 4.84
CA ALA A 225 17.39 10.21 3.52
C ALA A 225 18.78 9.60 3.67
N ASN A 226 19.20 8.78 2.70
CA ASN A 226 20.57 8.22 2.64
C ASN A 226 21.00 7.50 3.92
N SER A 227 20.08 6.79 4.58
CA SER A 227 20.32 6.10 5.86
C SER A 227 20.61 7.03 7.06
N ILE A 228 20.27 8.31 6.95
CA ILE A 228 20.43 9.32 7.99
C ILE A 228 19.07 9.94 8.32
N SER A 229 18.79 10.08 9.61
CA SER A 229 17.62 10.77 10.13
C SER A 229 18.00 12.18 10.58
N TYR A 230 17.16 13.15 10.26
CA TYR A 230 17.30 14.55 10.64
C TYR A 230 16.07 14.97 11.44
N ASP A 231 16.30 15.57 12.59
CA ASP A 231 15.28 16.13 13.47
C ASP A 231 15.74 17.47 14.03
N VAL A 232 14.96 18.06 14.93
CA VAL A 232 15.23 19.39 15.53
C VAL A 232 16.61 19.49 16.23
N ASN A 233 17.22 18.35 16.60
CA ASN A 233 18.55 18.33 17.21
C ASN A 233 19.69 18.20 16.18
N SER A 234 19.35 18.06 14.90
CA SER A 234 20.32 17.94 13.82
C SER A 234 20.80 19.32 13.35
N PRO A 235 22.10 19.52 13.12
CA PRO A 235 22.63 20.80 12.66
C PRO A 235 21.95 21.29 11.37
N GLY A 236 21.39 22.51 11.39
CA GLY A 236 20.68 23.10 10.25
C GLY A 236 19.21 22.69 10.11
N TRP A 237 18.64 22.02 11.11
CA TRP A 237 17.24 21.58 11.17
C TRP A 237 16.54 22.03 12.47
N GLU A 238 17.16 22.93 13.24
CA GLU A 238 16.70 23.40 14.55
C GLU A 238 15.37 24.18 14.46
N ASP A 239 14.99 24.63 13.27
CA ASP A 239 13.76 25.38 12.99
C ASP A 239 12.66 24.52 12.37
N ILE A 240 12.83 23.18 12.28
CA ILE A 240 11.84 22.24 11.74
C ILE A 240 10.42 22.55 12.21
N ASP A 241 10.23 22.83 13.51
CA ASP A 241 8.91 23.05 14.11
C ASP A 241 8.15 24.24 13.49
N GLN A 242 8.87 25.19 12.88
CA GLN A 242 8.28 26.36 12.23
C GLN A 242 7.82 26.05 10.80
N TRP A 243 8.39 25.03 10.17
CA TRP A 243 8.16 24.77 8.76
C TRP A 243 7.74 23.35 8.40
N ALA A 244 7.62 22.43 9.36
CA ALA A 244 7.39 21.02 9.12
C ALA A 244 6.30 20.72 8.05
N THR A 245 6.69 19.92 7.09
CA THR A 245 5.89 19.42 5.96
C THR A 245 5.87 17.90 5.96
N TRP A 246 4.91 17.30 5.24
CA TRP A 246 4.73 15.84 5.21
C TRP A 246 6.00 15.09 4.83
N ALA A 247 6.78 15.64 3.92
CA ALA A 247 8.15 15.25 3.59
C ALA A 247 8.89 16.51 3.09
N THR A 248 10.15 16.46 2.67
CA THR A 248 10.81 17.67 2.13
C THR A 248 11.82 17.34 1.05
N MET A 249 12.07 18.30 0.17
CA MET A 249 13.18 18.26 -0.78
C MET A 249 14.15 19.39 -0.44
N ARG A 250 15.42 19.06 -0.22
CA ARG A 250 16.46 20.04 0.11
C ARG A 250 17.80 19.63 -0.47
N MET A 251 18.60 20.61 -0.88
CA MET A 251 20.01 20.38 -1.21
C MET A 251 20.81 20.25 0.09
N LEU A 252 21.55 19.15 0.24
CA LEU A 252 22.44 18.96 1.37
C LEU A 252 23.76 19.71 1.15
N PRO A 253 24.37 20.28 2.20
CA PRO A 253 25.70 20.89 2.09
C PRO A 253 26.70 19.92 1.45
N GLY A 254 27.41 20.37 0.41
CA GLY A 254 28.39 19.55 -0.31
C GLY A 254 27.80 18.62 -1.37
N THR A 255 26.50 18.70 -1.67
CA THR A 255 25.86 17.98 -2.77
C THR A 255 25.46 18.92 -3.91
N ASN A 256 25.46 18.42 -5.14
CA ASN A 256 25.06 19.19 -6.34
C ASN A 256 23.63 18.86 -6.80
N ALA A 257 22.85 18.16 -5.99
CA ALA A 257 21.51 17.71 -6.35
C ALA A 257 20.59 17.76 -5.12
N ASP A 258 19.30 17.98 -5.39
CA ASP A 258 18.28 17.90 -4.36
C ASP A 258 18.16 16.49 -3.81
N THR A 259 18.07 16.39 -2.49
CA THR A 259 17.75 15.15 -1.78
C THR A 259 16.28 15.17 -1.40
N PHE A 260 15.58 14.09 -1.73
CA PHE A 260 14.19 13.87 -1.33
C PHE A 260 14.18 13.10 0.00
N PHE A 261 13.64 13.73 1.04
CA PHE A 261 13.57 13.17 2.38
C PHE A 261 12.19 12.58 2.62
N TYR A 262 12.15 11.36 3.14
CA TYR A 262 10.94 10.79 3.71
C TYR A 262 10.62 11.50 5.01
N GLY A 263 9.41 12.02 5.16
CA GLY A 263 8.98 12.65 6.41
C GLY A 263 8.26 11.66 7.32
N SER A 264 8.37 11.92 8.61
CA SER A 264 7.66 11.18 9.65
C SER A 264 7.01 12.16 10.62
N ALA A 265 5.70 12.01 10.82
CA ALA A 265 4.92 12.82 11.76
C ALA A 265 4.22 11.92 12.78
N TRP A 266 4.18 12.35 14.04
CA TRP A 266 3.63 11.58 15.14
C TRP A 266 2.24 12.08 15.53
N PHE A 267 1.29 11.15 15.61
CA PHE A 267 -0.07 11.38 16.06
C PHE A 267 -0.42 10.44 17.22
N THR A 268 -1.13 10.93 18.22
CA THR A 268 -1.36 10.16 19.44
C THR A 268 -2.68 10.43 20.17
N TYR A 269 -3.20 9.39 20.82
CA TYR A 269 -4.23 9.51 21.85
C TYR A 269 -3.65 9.70 23.26
N ASP A 270 -2.43 9.21 23.48
CA ASP A 270 -1.69 9.26 24.73
C ASP A 270 -0.18 9.38 24.47
N ALA A 271 0.32 10.62 24.51
CA ALA A 271 1.72 10.95 24.27
C ALA A 271 2.67 10.45 25.38
N GLN A 272 2.13 10.13 26.56
CA GLN A 272 2.91 9.69 27.72
C GLN A 272 2.98 8.17 27.83
N ALA A 273 2.16 7.44 27.06
CA ALA A 273 2.15 5.99 27.06
C ALA A 273 3.54 5.43 26.72
N ALA A 274 4.12 4.73 27.68
CA ALA A 274 5.33 3.95 27.47
C ALA A 274 4.97 2.66 26.72
N GLY A 275 5.80 2.30 25.75
CA GLY A 275 5.66 1.05 25.01
C GLY A 275 5.95 -0.18 25.85
N THR A 276 5.56 -1.36 25.35
CA THR A 276 5.99 -2.65 25.91
C THR A 276 7.37 -3.02 25.39
N GLY A 277 8.36 -3.00 26.28
CA GLY A 277 9.75 -3.26 25.89
C GLY A 277 10.27 -2.23 24.89
N THR A 278 10.58 -2.67 23.66
CA THR A 278 11.05 -1.80 22.58
C THR A 278 9.95 -1.36 21.61
N ASN A 279 8.72 -1.85 21.75
CA ASN A 279 7.64 -1.58 20.80
C ASN A 279 6.91 -0.26 21.10
N ALA A 280 6.22 0.30 20.12
CA ALA A 280 5.35 1.47 20.30
C ALA A 280 4.14 1.11 21.18
N ALA A 281 3.72 2.04 22.04
CA ALA A 281 2.50 1.88 22.81
C ALA A 281 1.26 2.02 21.90
N PRO A 282 0.18 1.26 22.14
CA PRO A 282 -1.11 1.50 21.49
C PRO A 282 -1.53 2.98 21.61
N GLY A 283 -2.16 3.49 20.57
CA GLY A 283 -2.55 4.90 20.50
C GLY A 283 -1.44 5.85 20.03
N ASN A 284 -0.25 5.35 19.66
CA ASN A 284 0.82 6.14 19.09
C ASN A 284 1.12 5.68 17.65
N TYR A 285 0.96 6.59 16.70
CA TYR A 285 1.03 6.28 15.28
C TYR A 285 1.98 7.23 14.55
N VAL A 286 2.77 6.68 13.63
CA VAL A 286 3.70 7.46 12.81
C VAL A 286 3.21 7.48 11.38
N VAL A 287 2.80 8.65 10.88
CA VAL A 287 2.57 8.82 9.45
C VAL A 287 3.93 8.89 8.76
N ARG A 288 4.15 8.02 7.78
CA ARG A 288 5.33 8.05 6.92
C ARG A 288 4.92 8.59 5.55
N THR A 289 5.67 9.56 5.06
CA THR A 289 5.39 10.15 3.74
C THR A 289 6.63 10.15 2.86
N SER A 290 6.44 9.73 1.60
CA SER A 290 7.45 9.73 0.57
C SER A 290 7.92 11.14 0.20
N GLY A 291 9.22 11.32 0.06
CA GLY A 291 9.81 12.50 -0.56
C GLY A 291 9.42 12.67 -2.04
N TYR A 292 8.86 11.64 -2.69
CA TYR A 292 8.36 11.73 -4.07
C TYR A 292 6.86 12.03 -4.15
N SER A 293 6.18 12.18 -3.01
CA SER A 293 4.75 12.48 -2.99
C SER A 293 4.45 13.88 -3.52
N GLN A 294 3.31 14.05 -4.19
CA GLN A 294 2.86 15.33 -4.74
C GLN A 294 2.47 16.34 -3.65
N PHE A 295 2.16 15.86 -2.44
CA PHE A 295 1.80 16.67 -1.28
C PHE A 295 2.94 16.81 -0.26
N ARG A 296 4.16 16.40 -0.64
CA ARG A 296 5.35 16.46 0.21
C ARG A 296 5.49 17.78 0.96
N ASP A 297 5.45 18.88 0.22
CA ASP A 297 5.75 20.22 0.73
C ASP A 297 4.55 20.87 1.43
N ASN A 298 3.42 20.15 1.57
CA ASN A 298 2.27 20.62 2.33
C ASN A 298 2.58 20.48 3.83
N LYS A 299 2.13 21.47 4.62
CA LYS A 299 2.38 21.52 6.07
C LYS A 299 1.72 20.35 6.77
N ILE A 300 2.42 19.78 7.75
CA ILE A 300 1.77 18.91 8.73
C ILE A 300 1.02 19.77 9.76
N PRO A 301 0.00 19.21 10.43
CA PRO A 301 -0.63 19.87 11.58
C PRO A 301 0.42 20.19 12.65
N VAL A 302 0.41 21.43 13.15
CA VAL A 302 1.35 21.87 14.20
C VAL A 302 1.13 21.08 15.49
N SER A 303 2.18 20.96 16.32
CA SER A 303 2.11 20.27 17.61
C SER A 303 0.92 20.79 18.46
N GLY A 304 0.17 19.87 19.06
CA GLY A 304 -1.05 20.15 19.83
C GLY A 304 -2.33 20.23 19.00
N SER A 305 -2.26 20.21 17.66
CA SER A 305 -3.45 20.18 16.81
C SER A 305 -4.20 18.85 16.97
N VAL A 306 -5.52 18.91 17.15
CA VAL A 306 -6.37 17.71 17.12
C VAL A 306 -6.83 17.47 15.69
N VAL A 307 -6.67 16.26 15.19
CA VAL A 307 -7.00 15.90 13.81
C VAL A 307 -7.84 14.65 13.73
N ASP A 308 -8.67 14.57 12.70
CA ASP A 308 -9.10 13.29 12.17
C ASP A 308 -8.22 12.90 10.99
N LEU A 309 -7.82 11.64 10.94
CA LEU A 309 -6.88 11.13 9.95
C LEU A 309 -7.36 9.79 9.40
N THR A 310 -7.45 9.67 8.07
CA THR A 310 -7.75 8.40 7.40
C THR A 310 -6.49 7.88 6.70
N ALA A 311 -6.09 6.64 6.95
CA ALA A 311 -4.85 6.09 6.38
C ALA A 311 -4.90 4.57 6.26
N ILE A 312 -4.01 4.00 5.45
CA ILE A 312 -3.72 2.58 5.49
C ILE A 312 -2.92 2.28 6.76
N TYR A 313 -3.44 1.39 7.59
CA TYR A 313 -2.81 0.95 8.83
C TYR A 313 -1.74 -0.10 8.56
N THR A 314 -0.51 0.17 8.97
CA THR A 314 0.66 -0.68 8.68
C THR A 314 1.56 -0.80 9.91
N LYS A 315 2.59 -1.64 9.79
CA LYS A 315 3.56 -1.89 10.86
C LYS A 315 4.96 -1.94 10.26
N PHE A 316 5.92 -1.46 11.05
CA PHE A 316 7.34 -1.66 10.79
C PHE A 316 7.99 -2.35 11.99
N THR A 317 8.86 -3.33 11.72
CA THR A 317 9.71 -3.98 12.72
C THR A 317 11.16 -4.01 12.25
N ASN A 318 12.11 -4.19 13.17
CA ASN A 318 13.53 -4.23 12.82
C ASN A 318 13.99 -5.51 12.08
N GLY A 319 13.07 -6.42 11.73
CA GLY A 319 13.39 -7.71 11.12
C GLY A 319 13.53 -8.86 12.12
N SER A 320 13.38 -8.57 13.42
CA SER A 320 13.42 -9.56 14.51
C SER A 320 12.27 -9.37 15.51
N GLY A 321 11.20 -8.68 15.10
CA GLY A 321 10.00 -8.42 15.92
C GLY A 321 10.11 -7.34 16.96
N ASN A 322 11.31 -6.77 17.10
CA ASN A 322 11.55 -5.67 18.01
C ASN A 322 11.30 -4.33 17.32
N TYR A 323 11.11 -3.31 18.15
CA TYR A 323 10.86 -1.93 17.71
C TYR A 323 9.63 -1.80 16.79
N ALA A 324 8.63 -2.65 17.01
CA ALA A 324 7.37 -2.58 16.30
C ALA A 324 6.79 -1.18 16.44
N THR A 325 6.63 -0.48 15.32
CA THR A 325 6.03 0.85 15.27
C THR A 325 4.85 0.79 14.31
N TYR A 326 3.67 1.16 14.77
CA TYR A 326 2.51 1.28 13.90
C TYR A 326 2.64 2.53 13.04
N GLN A 327 2.54 2.30 11.73
CA GLN A 327 2.77 3.30 10.71
C GLN A 327 1.49 3.52 9.91
N LEU A 328 1.32 4.74 9.43
CA LEU A 328 0.18 5.16 8.66
C LEU A 328 0.64 5.65 7.29
N THR A 329 0.05 5.09 6.24
CA THR A 329 0.30 5.51 4.86
C THR A 329 -0.91 6.27 4.35
N LEU A 330 -0.75 7.56 4.11
CA LEU A 330 -1.79 8.41 3.53
C LEU A 330 -1.93 8.16 2.03
N ASN A 331 -3.15 8.18 1.51
CA ASN A 331 -3.37 8.28 0.06
C ASN A 331 -3.08 9.73 -0.39
N THR A 332 -3.51 10.72 0.39
CA THR A 332 -3.28 12.16 0.17
C THR A 332 -3.28 12.90 1.52
N ASP A 333 -2.64 14.06 1.56
CA ASP A 333 -2.76 15.02 2.67
C ASP A 333 -4.20 15.43 3.00
N ARG A 334 -5.14 15.34 2.03
CA ARG A 334 -6.57 15.61 2.25
C ARG A 334 -7.25 14.62 3.19
N ASP A 335 -6.61 13.47 3.43
CA ASP A 335 -7.11 12.49 4.40
C ASP A 335 -6.90 12.94 5.86
N VAL A 336 -6.25 14.09 6.07
CA VAL A 336 -5.99 14.70 7.38
C VAL A 336 -6.78 15.99 7.51
N VAL A 337 -7.66 16.05 8.51
CA VAL A 337 -8.55 17.18 8.78
C VAL A 337 -8.29 17.70 10.18
N VAL A 338 -7.79 18.93 10.29
CA VAL A 338 -7.64 19.62 11.58
C VAL A 338 -9.02 20.06 12.09
N LYS A 339 -9.29 19.81 13.37
CA LYS A 339 -10.56 20.18 14.03
C LYS A 339 -10.58 21.60 14.56
#